data_AF-A0A850NQF1-F1
#
_entry.id   AF-A0A850NQF1-F1
#
_cell.length_a   1.000
_cell.length_b   1.000
_cell.length_c   1.000
_cell.angle_alpha   90.00
_cell.angle_beta   90.00
_cell.angle_gamma   90.00
#
_symmetry.space_group_name_H-M   'P 1'
#
loop_
_entity.id
_entity.type
_entity.pdbx_description
1 polymer ?
#
loop_
_entity_poly.entity_id
_entity_poly.type
_entity_poly.pdbx_seq_one_letter_code
_entity_poly.pdbx_strand_id
1 'polypeptide(L)'
;MDGNRIAALVSMGYAKSAAATGTAYQLYRPTGPSNPAAGTPLTSLPVTVSADSYRFRQPVSLGKPMRQVLVDTAQTRAGDYLVGAGGTLFIADQSPLLPVQAVLCNSVLTVKRAAAPDAGVVDADTSDNIVPSPPPHGCLRHSVSGRSPPQG
;
A
#
# COMPACT_ATOMS: atom_id res chain seq x y z
N MET A 1 20.68 -17.24 -22.52
CA MET A 1 19.58 -16.43 -21.94
C MET A 1 20.00 -16.13 -20.51
N ASP A 2 20.10 -14.86 -20.12
CA ASP A 2 20.51 -14.44 -18.76
C ASP A 2 19.30 -14.01 -17.91
N GLY A 3 19.49 -13.85 -16.59
CA GLY A 3 18.42 -13.52 -15.65
C GLY A 3 17.75 -12.16 -15.90
N ASN A 4 18.51 -11.16 -16.36
CA ASN A 4 17.97 -9.83 -16.66
C ASN A 4 17.04 -9.88 -17.87
N ARG A 5 17.40 -10.64 -18.90
CA ARG A 5 16.55 -10.84 -20.07
C ARG A 5 15.26 -11.59 -19.72
N ILE A 6 15.33 -12.58 -18.82
CA ILE A 6 14.12 -13.28 -18.34
C ILE A 6 13.24 -12.31 -17.55
N ALA A 7 13.78 -11.51 -16.64
CA ALA A 7 13.02 -10.52 -15.90
C ALA A 7 12.33 -9.50 -16.83
N ALA A 8 13.00 -9.05 -17.89
CA ALA A 8 12.40 -8.18 -18.90
C ALA A 8 11.23 -8.86 -19.65
N LEU A 9 11.37 -10.15 -20.01
CA LEU A 9 10.28 -10.93 -20.62
C LEU A 9 9.09 -11.09 -19.67
N VAL A 10 9.35 -11.33 -18.39
CA VAL A 10 8.31 -11.39 -17.35
C VAL A 10 7.58 -10.04 -17.23
N SER A 11 8.32 -8.93 -17.18
CA SER A 11 7.74 -7.57 -17.17
C SER A 11 6.81 -7.34 -18.36
N MET A 12 7.24 -7.72 -19.56
CA MET A 12 6.42 -7.61 -20.76
C MET A 12 5.16 -8.47 -20.69
N GLY A 13 5.26 -9.68 -20.12
CA GLY A 13 4.10 -10.55 -19.86
C GLY A 13 3.11 -9.89 -18.91
N TYR A 14 3.60 -9.32 -17.81
CA TYR A 14 2.78 -8.57 -16.86
C TYR A 14 2.11 -7.36 -17.52
N ALA A 15 2.85 -6.54 -18.26
CA ALA A 15 2.30 -5.39 -18.98
C ALA A 15 1.18 -5.77 -19.95
N LYS A 16 1.38 -6.84 -20.74
CA LYS A 16 0.36 -7.35 -21.68
C LYS A 16 -0.88 -7.88 -20.97
N SER A 17 -0.70 -8.66 -19.91
CA SER A 17 -1.82 -9.20 -19.12
C SER A 17 -2.62 -8.08 -18.45
N ALA A 18 -1.93 -7.06 -17.94
CA ALA A 18 -2.54 -5.91 -17.31
C ALA A 18 -3.31 -5.06 -18.34
N ALA A 19 -2.77 -4.85 -19.54
CA ALA A 19 -3.48 -4.16 -20.61
C ALA A 19 -4.78 -4.87 -21.02
N ALA A 20 -4.84 -6.21 -20.92
CA ALA A 20 -6.02 -6.98 -21.29
C ALA A 20 -7.09 -7.06 -20.19
N THR A 21 -6.69 -7.10 -18.91
CA THR A 21 -7.59 -7.43 -17.79
C THR A 21 -7.66 -6.36 -16.70
N GLY A 22 -6.75 -5.40 -16.74
CA GLY A 22 -6.60 -4.36 -15.73
C GLY A 22 -7.39 -3.09 -16.02
N THR A 23 -7.34 -2.18 -15.06
CA THR A 23 -7.89 -0.83 -15.18
C THR A 23 -6.78 0.20 -15.10
N ALA A 24 -7.01 1.41 -15.59
CA ALA A 24 -6.03 2.49 -15.51
C ALA A 24 -5.76 2.91 -14.06
N TYR A 25 -4.48 3.00 -13.70
CA TYR A 25 -3.99 3.55 -12.45
C TYR A 25 -2.94 4.62 -12.74
N GLN A 26 -2.98 5.69 -11.96
CA GLN A 26 -1.96 6.74 -11.98
C GLN A 26 -0.79 6.33 -11.08
N LEU A 27 0.42 6.38 -11.63
CA LEU A 27 1.66 6.07 -10.92
C LEU A 27 2.19 7.32 -10.24
N TYR A 28 2.44 7.23 -8.94
CA TYR A 28 3.04 8.27 -8.12
C TYR A 28 4.32 7.77 -7.47
N ARG A 29 5.28 8.68 -7.40
CA ARG A 29 6.53 8.49 -6.67
C ARG A 29 6.52 9.40 -5.44
N PRO A 30 6.47 8.84 -4.23
CA PRO A 30 6.43 9.63 -3.01
C PRO A 30 7.64 10.54 -2.88
N THR A 31 7.40 11.80 -2.54
CA THR A 31 8.43 12.77 -2.16
C THR A 31 8.46 13.03 -0.65
N GLY A 32 7.49 12.49 0.09
CA GLY A 32 7.39 12.62 1.54
C GLY A 32 6.38 11.67 2.18
N PRO A 33 6.36 11.58 3.52
CA PRO A 33 5.63 10.54 4.25
C PRO A 33 4.15 10.85 4.51
N SER A 34 3.70 12.10 4.35
CA SER A 34 2.35 12.53 4.76
C SER A 34 1.30 12.34 3.66
N ASN A 35 1.64 12.65 2.41
CA ASN A 35 0.74 12.49 1.28
C ASN A 35 1.50 11.97 0.03
N PRO A 36 1.71 10.65 -0.06
CA PRO A 36 2.55 10.05 -1.09
C PRO A 36 2.02 10.18 -2.53
N ALA A 37 0.75 10.56 -2.70
CA ALA A 37 0.09 10.78 -3.99
C ALA A 37 -0.35 12.25 -4.20
N ALA A 38 0.27 13.21 -3.52
CA ALA A 38 -0.04 14.65 -3.67
C ALA A 38 0.57 15.30 -4.92
N GLY A 39 1.62 14.69 -5.49
CA GLY A 39 2.35 15.26 -6.62
C GLY A 39 1.63 15.07 -7.96
N THR A 40 2.32 15.38 -9.05
CA THR A 40 1.87 15.02 -10.41
C THR A 40 2.11 13.52 -10.65
N PRO A 41 1.15 12.78 -11.24
CA PRO A 41 1.39 11.41 -11.64
C PRO A 41 2.51 11.35 -12.68
N LEU A 42 3.37 10.33 -12.59
CA LEU A 42 4.43 10.08 -13.56
C LEU A 42 3.86 9.62 -14.89
N THR A 43 2.86 8.74 -14.84
CA THR A 43 2.17 8.19 -16.01
C THR A 43 0.89 7.48 -15.57
N SER A 44 0.05 7.14 -16.54
CA SER A 44 -1.09 6.24 -16.37
C SER A 44 -0.76 4.90 -17.00
N LEU A 45 -1.03 3.81 -16.28
CA LEU A 45 -0.72 2.46 -16.74
C LEU A 45 -1.78 1.47 -16.28
N PRO A 46 -2.06 0.42 -17.07
CA PRO A 46 -3.03 -0.59 -16.69
C PRO A 46 -2.48 -1.46 -15.55
N VAL A 47 -3.33 -1.74 -14.56
CA VAL A 47 -2.99 -2.58 -13.40
C VAL A 47 -4.10 -3.60 -13.20
N THR A 48 -3.70 -4.86 -13.07
CA THR A 48 -4.60 -5.94 -12.63
C THR A 48 -4.28 -6.31 -11.20
N VAL A 49 -5.31 -6.42 -10.38
CA VAL A 49 -5.17 -6.74 -8.96
C VAL A 49 -5.76 -8.13 -8.72
N SER A 50 -4.98 -9.02 -8.10
CA SER A 50 -5.42 -10.35 -7.70
C SER A 50 -5.39 -10.50 -6.17
N ALA A 51 -6.34 -11.27 -5.67
CA ALA A 51 -6.37 -11.68 -4.27
C ALA A 51 -5.28 -12.71 -3.94
N ASP A 52 -4.99 -13.62 -4.87
CA ASP A 52 -4.01 -14.69 -4.71
C ASP A 52 -3.62 -15.32 -6.06
N SER A 53 -2.31 -15.45 -6.29
CA SER A 53 -1.66 -16.27 -7.32
C SER A 53 -2.22 -16.10 -8.74
N TYR A 54 -2.74 -14.91 -9.07
CA TYR A 54 -3.39 -14.59 -10.34
C TYR A 54 -4.43 -15.63 -10.83
N ARG A 55 -5.08 -16.36 -9.90
CA ARG A 55 -6.06 -17.39 -10.28
C ARG A 55 -7.44 -16.82 -10.55
N PHE A 56 -7.74 -15.64 -10.01
CA PHE A 56 -9.04 -14.94 -10.16
C PHE A 56 -10.28 -15.80 -9.82
N ARG A 57 -10.12 -16.84 -8.99
CA ARG A 57 -11.17 -17.81 -8.66
C ARG A 57 -12.12 -17.35 -7.57
N GLN A 58 -11.73 -16.33 -6.81
CA GLN A 58 -12.46 -15.84 -5.66
C GLN A 58 -12.30 -14.32 -5.54
N PRO A 59 -13.30 -13.62 -4.99
CA PRO A 59 -13.16 -12.22 -4.65
C PRO A 59 -12.09 -12.03 -3.58
N VAL A 60 -11.64 -10.79 -3.46
CA VAL A 60 -10.71 -10.36 -2.42
C VAL A 60 -11.33 -10.56 -1.04
N SER A 61 -10.67 -11.32 -0.17
CA SER A 61 -11.11 -11.49 1.22
C SER A 61 -10.99 -10.18 2.00
N LEU A 62 -12.01 -9.89 2.82
CA LEU A 62 -11.97 -8.80 3.78
C LEU A 62 -10.86 -9.00 4.81
N GLY A 63 -10.24 -7.91 5.27
CA GLY A 63 -9.19 -7.93 6.29
C GLY A 63 -7.79 -8.34 5.81
N LYS A 64 -7.63 -8.77 4.55
CA LYS A 64 -6.31 -9.01 3.96
C LYS A 64 -5.96 -7.81 3.07
N PRO A 65 -4.95 -7.00 3.36
CA PRO A 65 -4.59 -5.85 2.53
C PRO A 65 -3.56 -6.18 1.44
N MET A 66 -2.78 -7.26 1.60
CA MET A 66 -1.78 -7.64 0.59
C MET A 66 -2.44 -8.17 -0.69
N ARG A 67 -1.92 -7.74 -1.83
CA ARG A 67 -2.38 -8.06 -3.18
C ARG A 67 -1.19 -8.42 -4.05
N GLN A 68 -1.42 -9.32 -4.99
CA GLN A 68 -0.50 -9.47 -6.12
C GLN A 68 -1.01 -8.62 -7.27
N VAL A 69 -0.10 -7.95 -7.98
CA VAL A 69 -0.46 -7.07 -9.08
C VAL A 69 0.30 -7.41 -10.36
N LEU A 70 -0.41 -7.40 -11.48
CA LEU A 70 0.19 -7.42 -12.81
C LEU A 70 0.30 -5.98 -13.27
N VAL A 71 1.53 -5.57 -13.53
CA VAL A 71 1.88 -4.20 -13.88
C VAL A 71 3.20 -4.20 -14.66
N ASP A 72 3.42 -3.19 -15.50
CA ASP A 72 4.72 -3.06 -16.17
C ASP A 72 5.82 -2.66 -15.18
N THR A 73 6.58 -3.66 -14.74
CA THR A 73 7.69 -3.51 -13.79
C THR A 73 8.87 -2.72 -14.35
N ALA A 74 8.90 -2.41 -15.64
CA ALA A 74 9.88 -1.47 -16.20
C ALA A 74 9.59 -0.01 -15.82
N GLN A 75 8.34 0.32 -15.49
CA GLN A 75 7.92 1.68 -15.12
C GLN A 75 7.77 1.86 -13.60
N THR A 76 7.50 0.77 -12.89
CA THR A 76 7.29 0.79 -11.44
C THR A 76 8.51 0.32 -10.66
N ARG A 77 8.55 0.67 -9.37
CA ARG A 77 9.47 0.08 -8.39
C ARG A 77 8.82 -0.02 -7.01
N ALA A 78 9.42 -0.82 -6.13
CA ALA A 78 9.05 -0.84 -4.73
C ALA A 78 9.10 0.58 -4.13
N GLY A 79 8.08 0.94 -3.35
CA GLY A 79 7.89 2.29 -2.82
C GLY A 79 6.93 3.16 -3.61
N ASP A 80 6.65 2.84 -4.88
CA ASP A 80 5.71 3.62 -5.69
C ASP A 80 4.25 3.38 -5.27
N TYR A 81 3.39 4.36 -5.56
CA TYR A 81 1.95 4.29 -5.31
C TYR A 81 1.19 4.27 -6.63
N LEU A 82 0.18 3.41 -6.72
CA LEU A 82 -0.75 3.33 -7.84
C LEU A 82 -2.13 3.77 -7.33
N VAL A 83 -2.73 4.78 -7.95
CA VAL A 83 -4.07 5.26 -7.57
C VAL A 83 -5.04 5.09 -8.72
N GLY A 84 -6.14 4.38 -8.50
CA GLY A 84 -7.14 4.09 -9.53
C GLY A 84 -8.49 3.71 -8.94
N ALA A 85 -9.37 3.14 -9.76
CA ALA A 85 -10.76 2.85 -9.38
C ALA A 85 -10.86 1.83 -8.23
N GLY A 86 -9.93 0.87 -8.13
CA GLY A 86 -9.86 -0.09 -7.02
C GLY A 86 -9.21 0.46 -5.74
N GLY A 87 -8.87 1.75 -5.73
CA GLY A 87 -8.26 2.45 -4.59
C GLY A 87 -6.76 2.71 -4.77
N THR A 88 -6.07 2.90 -3.65
CA THR A 88 -4.63 3.18 -3.61
C THR A 88 -3.85 1.91 -3.29
N LEU A 89 -2.89 1.55 -4.13
CA LEU A 89 -1.97 0.44 -3.92
C LEU A 89 -0.56 0.97 -3.68
N PHE A 90 0.14 0.43 -2.70
CA PHE A 90 1.56 0.68 -2.49
C PHE A 90 2.36 -0.53 -2.91
N ILE A 91 3.35 -0.37 -3.78
CA ILE A 91 4.21 -1.48 -4.21
C ILE A 91 5.18 -1.80 -3.08
N ALA A 92 4.94 -2.91 -2.40
CA ALA A 92 5.73 -3.36 -1.25
C ALA A 92 7.01 -4.07 -1.68
N ASP A 93 6.92 -4.92 -2.71
CA ASP A 93 8.08 -5.62 -3.27
C ASP A 93 7.95 -5.84 -4.77
N GLN A 94 9.10 -5.77 -5.45
CA GLN A 94 9.27 -5.99 -6.88
C GLN A 94 10.58 -6.75 -7.15
N SER A 95 10.75 -7.88 -6.46
CA SER A 95 11.89 -8.77 -6.67
C SER A 95 11.86 -9.39 -8.07
N PRO A 96 13.01 -9.52 -8.76
CA PRO A 96 13.05 -10.15 -10.07
C PRO A 96 12.43 -11.55 -10.06
N LEU A 97 11.64 -11.86 -11.09
CA LEU A 97 10.99 -13.16 -11.31
C LEU A 97 9.89 -13.55 -10.30
N LEU A 98 9.67 -12.75 -9.24
CA LEU A 98 8.58 -12.97 -8.31
C LEU A 98 7.36 -12.11 -8.69
N PRO A 99 6.14 -12.52 -8.26
CA PRO A 99 4.95 -11.68 -8.35
C PRO A 99 5.17 -10.34 -7.65
N VAL A 100 4.74 -9.24 -8.29
CA VAL A 100 4.76 -7.92 -7.65
C VAL A 100 3.75 -7.93 -6.51
N GLN A 101 4.21 -7.57 -5.32
CA GLN A 101 3.38 -7.51 -4.12
C GLN A 101 3.04 -6.06 -3.82
N ALA A 102 1.76 -5.79 -3.63
CA ALA A 102 1.24 -4.48 -3.28
C ALA A 102 0.36 -4.53 -2.03
N VAL A 103 0.25 -3.42 -1.34
CA VAL A 103 -0.63 -3.24 -0.19
C VAL A 103 -1.78 -2.32 -0.57
N LEU A 104 -3.01 -2.75 -0.30
CA LEU A 104 -4.20 -1.90 -0.46
C LEU A 104 -4.31 -0.90 0.69
N CYS A 105 -4.29 0.38 0.36
CA CYS A 105 -4.14 1.49 1.30
C CYS A 105 -5.34 2.45 1.26
N ASN A 106 -6.53 1.87 1.43
CA ASN A 106 -7.81 2.58 1.40
C ASN A 106 -8.33 2.95 2.80
N SER A 107 -7.63 2.54 3.87
CA SER A 107 -8.01 2.85 5.25
C SER A 107 -7.18 4.00 5.79
N VAL A 108 -7.82 4.89 6.55
CA VAL A 108 -7.15 5.97 7.29
C VAL A 108 -7.01 5.56 8.74
N LEU A 109 -5.78 5.59 9.25
CA LEU A 109 -5.48 5.35 10.66
C LEU A 109 -5.19 6.68 11.35
N THR A 110 -5.83 6.94 12.48
CA THR A 110 -5.53 8.09 13.33
C THR A 110 -4.80 7.61 14.57
N VAL A 111 -3.52 7.94 14.67
CA VAL A 111 -2.72 7.68 15.87
C VAL A 111 -2.87 8.89 16.80
N LYS A 112 -3.40 8.66 18.00
CA LYS A 112 -3.46 9.67 19.06
C LYS A 112 -2.41 9.31 20.11
N ARG A 113 -1.67 10.31 20.59
CA ARG A 113 -0.84 10.14 21.78
C ARG A 113 -1.78 10.03 22.99
N ALA A 114 -1.58 9.03 23.84
CA ALA A 114 -2.25 9.00 25.14
C ALA A 114 -1.88 10.29 25.92
N ALA A 115 -2.85 10.89 26.60
CA ALA A 115 -2.52 11.96 27.55
C ALA A 115 -1.48 11.42 28.53
N ALA A 116 -0.53 12.26 28.96
CA ALA A 116 0.38 11.88 30.03
C ALA A 116 -0.47 11.40 31.22
N PRO A 117 -0.14 10.29 31.87
CA PRO A 117 -0.82 9.93 33.10
C PRO A 117 -0.64 11.11 34.06
N ASP A 118 -1.74 11.69 34.50
CA ASP A 118 -1.71 12.58 35.66
C ASP A 118 -1.08 11.76 36.79
N ALA A 119 -0.11 12.35 37.49
CA ALA A 119 0.52 11.69 38.63
C ALA A 119 -0.53 11.53 39.75
N GLY A 120 -1.31 10.46 39.70
CA GLY A 120 -2.45 10.27 40.59
C GLY A 120 -3.17 8.94 40.39
N VAL A 121 -2.82 8.00 41.27
CA VAL A 121 -3.52 6.74 41.61
C VAL A 121 -3.40 5.59 40.60
N VAL A 122 -2.65 4.56 41.04
CA VAL A 122 -2.61 3.23 40.43
C VAL A 122 -3.76 2.40 41.00
N ASP A 123 -4.85 2.22 40.24
CA ASP A 123 -5.75 1.10 40.46
C ASP A 123 -5.26 -0.08 39.61
N ALA A 124 -4.66 -1.05 40.29
CA ALA A 124 -4.14 -2.27 39.70
C ALA A 124 -5.28 -3.26 39.45
N ASP A 125 -5.98 -3.12 38.32
CA ASP A 125 -6.64 -4.25 37.64
C ASP A 125 -7.04 -3.84 36.22
N THR A 126 -6.30 -4.30 35.21
CA THR A 126 -6.84 -4.68 33.89
C THR A 126 -5.72 -5.40 33.14
N SER A 127 -5.77 -6.72 33.16
CA SER A 127 -5.01 -7.57 32.26
C SER A 127 -5.56 -7.46 30.83
N ASP A 128 -5.32 -6.33 30.15
CA ASP A 128 -5.40 -6.23 28.70
C ASP A 128 -4.00 -6.47 28.13
N ASN A 129 -3.60 -7.74 28.11
CA ASN A 129 -2.54 -8.18 27.21
C ASN A 129 -3.05 -7.97 25.78
N ILE A 130 -2.81 -6.78 25.23
CA ILE A 130 -2.74 -6.59 23.79
C ILE A 130 -1.58 -7.47 23.33
N VAL A 131 -1.89 -8.74 23.02
CA VAL A 131 -1.03 -9.55 22.19
C VAL A 131 -0.87 -8.73 20.91
N PRO A 132 0.35 -8.26 20.56
CA PRO A 132 0.52 -7.52 19.33
C PRO A 132 0.18 -8.49 18.19
N SER A 133 -1.00 -8.33 17.59
CA SER A 133 -1.27 -8.95 16.31
C SER A 133 -0.17 -8.49 15.35
N PRO A 134 0.30 -9.32 14.42
CA PRO A 134 1.28 -8.91 13.42
C PRO A 134 0.82 -7.58 12.81
N PRO A 135 1.77 -6.64 12.56
CA PRO A 135 1.42 -5.28 12.19
C PRO A 135 0.44 -5.29 11.02
N PRO A 136 -0.66 -4.51 11.06
CA PRO A 136 -1.52 -4.40 9.91
C PRO A 136 -0.64 -3.87 8.78
N HIS A 137 -0.50 -4.68 7.73
CA HIS A 137 0.14 -4.30 6.47
C HIS A 137 -0.72 -3.21 5.82
N GLY A 138 -0.76 -2.00 6.38
CA GLY A 138 -1.53 -0.87 5.90
C GLY A 138 -0.64 0.34 5.77
N CYS A 139 -0.73 1.08 4.67
CA CYS A 139 0.02 2.32 4.52
C CYS A 139 -0.53 3.38 5.46
N LEU A 140 0.33 3.94 6.29
CA LEU A 140 -0.02 5.01 7.21
C LEU A 140 -0.08 6.35 6.47
N ARG A 141 -1.28 6.92 6.27
CA ARG A 141 -1.45 8.33 5.93
C ARG A 141 -1.47 9.15 7.21
N HIS A 142 -0.43 9.97 7.44
CA HIS A 142 -0.35 10.84 8.61
C HIS A 142 -1.16 12.12 8.39
N SER A 143 -2.21 12.32 9.19
CA SER A 143 -2.82 13.64 9.38
C SER A 143 -2.39 14.17 10.76
N VAL A 144 -1.57 15.22 10.76
CA VAL A 144 -1.25 15.98 11.98
C VAL A 144 -2.34 17.02 12.14
N SER A 145 -3.30 16.78 13.04
CA SER A 145 -4.23 17.81 13.49
C SER A 145 -3.48 18.75 14.42
N GLY A 146 -2.98 19.85 13.87
CA GLY A 146 -2.43 20.97 14.64
C GLY A 146 -3.56 21.66 15.40
N ARG A 147 -3.44 21.75 16.72
CA ARG A 147 -4.34 22.53 17.58
C ARG A 147 -4.05 24.01 17.29
N SER A 148 -5.03 24.77 16.79
CA SER A 148 -4.89 26.22 16.59
C SER A 148 -4.52 26.90 17.92
N PRO A 149 -3.57 27.86 17.95
CA PRO A 149 -3.25 28.59 19.17
C PRO A 149 -4.44 29.47 19.60
N PRO A 150 -4.64 29.68 20.92
CA PRO A 150 -5.68 30.60 21.40
C PRO A 150 -5.34 32.02 20.96
N GLN A 151 -6.29 32.69 20.31
CA GLN A 151 -6.22 34.13 20.12
C GLN A 151 -6.48 34.78 21.47
N GLY A 152 -5.44 35.42 22.00
CA GLY A 152 -5.52 36.35 23.12
C GLY A 152 -5.28 37.76 22.61
#